data_AF-A0A971KG05-F1
#
_entry.id   AF-A0A971KG05-F1
#
_cell.length_a   1.000
_cell.length_b   1.000
_cell.length_c   1.000
_cell.angle_alpha   90.00
_cell.angle_beta   90.00
_cell.angle_gamma   90.00
#
_symmetry.space_group_name_H-M   'P 1'
#
loop_
_entity.id
_entity.type
_entity.pdbx_description
1 polymer ?
#
loop_
_entity_poly.entity_id
_entity_poly.type
_entity_poly.pdbx_seq_one_letter_code
_entity_poly.pdbx_strand_id
1 'polypeptide(L)' 'MRLKTSLNGRSYAFRDIKDVLAKANEPKAGDRLQGIAAETATERVAAKIVLSE' A
#
# COMPACT_ATOMS: atom_id res chain seq x y z
N MET A 1 2.53 -8.42 -12.48
CA MET A 1 2.19 -7.80 -11.18
C MET A 1 0.96 -6.91 -11.35
N ARG A 2 -0.10 -7.14 -10.57
CA ARG A 2 -1.33 -6.33 -10.60
C ARG A 2 -1.23 -5.20 -9.57
N LEU A 3 -1.16 -3.94 -9.97
CA LEU A 3 -1.04 -2.80 -9.04
C LEU A 3 -2.39 -2.35 -8.44
N LYS A 4 -3.37 -3.23 -8.35
CA LYS A 4 -4.70 -2.91 -7.81
C LYS A 4 -5.33 -4.11 -7.15
N THR A 5 -6.11 -3.88 -6.11
CA THR A 5 -6.90 -4.91 -5.42
C THR A 5 -8.21 -4.32 -4.89
N SER A 6 -9.18 -5.18 -4.58
CA SER A 6 -10.41 -4.78 -3.89
C SER A 6 -10.41 -5.41 -2.50
N LEU A 7 -10.62 -4.59 -1.47
CA LEU A 7 -10.65 -5.02 -0.08
C LEU A 7 -11.82 -4.34 0.63
N ASN A 8 -12.69 -5.14 1.25
CA ASN A 8 -13.91 -4.67 1.94
C ASN A 8 -14.80 -3.75 1.08
N GLY A 9 -14.99 -4.11 -0.20
CA GLY A 9 -15.81 -3.33 -1.13
C GLY A 9 -15.19 -2.01 -1.61
N ARG A 10 -13.94 -1.71 -1.21
CA ARG A 10 -13.18 -0.56 -1.70
C ARG A 10 -12.07 -1.03 -2.65
N SER A 11 -11.94 -0.36 -3.79
CA SER A 11 -10.83 -0.61 -4.71
C SER A 11 -9.63 0.26 -4.34
N TYR A 12 -8.47 -0.37 -4.24
CA TYR A 12 -7.19 0.27 -4.02
C TYR A 12 -6.34 0.10 -5.27
N ALA A 13 -5.79 1.21 -5.76
CA ALA A 13 -4.86 1.22 -6.87
C ALA A 13 -3.57 1.92 -6.44
N PHE A 14 -2.45 1.36 -6.84
CA PHE A 14 -1.11 1.86 -6.54
C PHE A 14 -0.48 2.38 -7.83
N ARG A 15 0.30 3.45 -7.71
CA ARG A 15 0.85 4.16 -8.89
C ARG A 15 1.88 3.31 -9.64
N ASP A 16 2.78 2.70 -8.90
CA ASP A 16 3.87 1.88 -9.39
C ASP A 16 4.31 0.87 -8.32
N ILE A 17 5.33 0.08 -8.62
CA ILE A 17 5.88 -0.92 -7.70
C ILE A 17 6.49 -0.27 -6.45
N LYS A 18 7.07 0.93 -6.56
CA LYS A 18 7.69 1.65 -5.43
C LYS A 18 6.61 2.08 -4.43
N ASP A 19 5.47 2.53 -4.91
CA ASP A 19 4.30 2.90 -4.12
C ASP A 19 3.75 1.69 -3.36
N VAL A 20 3.66 0.52 -4.00
CA VAL A 20 3.27 -0.74 -3.35
C VAL A 20 4.25 -1.10 -2.23
N LEU A 21 5.56 -1.10 -2.52
CA LEU A 21 6.59 -1.45 -1.55
C LEU A 21 6.60 -0.50 -0.35
N ALA A 22 6.45 0.80 -0.59
CA ALA A 22 6.39 1.80 0.47
C ALA A 22 5.15 1.63 1.35
N LYS A 23 3.96 1.45 0.74
CA LYS A 23 2.69 1.33 1.47
C LYS A 23 2.50 -0.02 2.15
N ALA A 24 3.16 -1.08 1.67
CA ALA A 24 3.12 -2.40 2.29
C ALA A 24 3.97 -2.50 3.58
N ASN A 25 4.92 -1.59 3.80
CA ASN A 25 5.74 -1.56 5.02
C ASN A 25 4.91 -1.28 6.27
N GLU A 26 5.38 -1.80 7.41
CA GLU A 26 4.87 -1.35 8.71
C GLU A 26 5.13 0.15 8.92
N PRO A 27 4.30 0.84 9.72
CA PRO A 27 4.43 2.28 9.87
C PRO A 27 5.77 2.70 10.46
N LYS A 28 6.58 3.39 9.66
CA LYS A 28 7.84 4.01 10.07
C LYS A 28 7.69 5.52 10.06
N ALA A 29 8.28 6.20 11.04
CA ALA A 29 8.22 7.66 11.13
C ALA A 29 8.80 8.34 9.88
N GLY A 30 9.92 7.84 9.35
CA GLY A 30 10.54 8.36 8.12
C GLY A 30 9.64 8.26 6.90
N ASP A 31 8.97 7.13 6.69
CA ASP A 31 8.07 6.92 5.55
C ASP A 31 6.84 7.83 5.63
N ARG A 32 6.36 8.12 6.85
CA ARG A 32 5.30 9.12 7.08
C ARG A 32 5.78 10.54 6.82
N LEU A 33 6.97 10.91 7.30
CA LEU A 33 7.57 12.23 7.06
C LEU A 33 7.79 12.48 5.56
N GLN A 34 8.11 11.44 4.80
CA GLN A 34 8.29 11.48 3.35
C GLN A 34 6.96 11.35 2.57
N GLY A 35 5.82 11.13 3.25
CA GLY A 35 4.51 10.99 2.61
C GLY A 35 4.35 9.74 1.74
N ILE A 36 5.12 8.67 2.01
CA ILE A 36 5.09 7.42 1.23
C ILE A 36 4.46 6.25 1.99
N ALA A 37 4.22 6.40 3.29
CA ALA A 37 3.51 5.39 4.08
C ALA A 37 2.04 5.28 3.66
N ALA A 38 1.43 4.11 3.88
CA ALA A 38 -0.01 3.95 3.76
C ALA A 38 -0.74 4.88 4.76
N GLU A 39 -1.82 5.51 4.31
CA GLU A 39 -2.65 6.42 5.10
C GLU A 39 -3.45 5.67 6.16
N THR A 40 -3.84 4.42 5.84
CA THR A 40 -4.64 3.58 6.73
C THR A 40 -4.08 2.17 6.86
N ALA A 41 -4.47 1.48 7.93
CA ALA A 41 -4.16 0.06 8.09
C ALA A 41 -4.75 -0.79 6.96
N THR A 42 -5.95 -0.46 6.48
CA THR A 42 -6.60 -1.18 5.38
C THR A 42 -5.86 -0.99 4.06
N GLU A 43 -5.38 0.22 3.75
CA GLU A 43 -4.55 0.47 2.57
C GLU A 43 -3.22 -0.31 2.65
N ARG A 44 -2.59 -0.38 3.83
CA ARG A 44 -1.38 -1.19 4.03
C ARG A 44 -1.64 -2.68 3.76
N VAL A 45 -2.76 -3.22 4.25
CA VAL A 45 -3.14 -4.61 3.96
C VAL A 45 -3.39 -4.81 2.47
N ALA A 46 -4.07 -3.87 1.80
CA ALA A 46 -4.26 -3.91 0.36
C ALA A 46 -2.92 -3.90 -0.41
N ALA A 47 -1.96 -3.10 0.04
CA ALA A 47 -0.62 -3.05 -0.56
C ALA A 47 0.13 -4.38 -0.36
N LYS A 48 0.01 -5.01 0.82
CA LYS A 48 0.59 -6.34 1.08
C LYS A 48 -0.02 -7.43 0.18
N ILE A 49 -1.33 -7.40 -0.03
CA ILE A 49 -2.02 -8.33 -0.94
C ILE A 49 -1.49 -8.15 -2.37
N VAL A 50 -1.41 -6.91 -2.85
CA VAL A 50 -0.84 -6.60 -4.18
C VAL A 50 0.62 -7.03 -4.31
N LEU A 51 1.40 -6.95 -3.23
CA LEU A 51 2.80 -7.36 -3.22
C LEU A 51 2.98 -8.88 -3.24
N SER A 52 2.03 -9.64 -2.69
CA SER A 52 2.08 -11.11 -2.64
C SER A 52 1.64 -11.82 -3.92
N GLU A 53 1.05 -11.08 -4.88
CA GLU A 53 0.50 -11.57 -6.16
C GLU A 53 1.46 -11.38 -7.35
#